data_AF-A0A1K1QHW9-F1
#
_entry.id   AF-A0A1K1QHW9-F1
#
_cell.length_a   1.000
_cell.length_b   1.000
_cell.length_c   1.000
_cell.angle_alpha   90.00
_cell.angle_beta   90.00
_cell.angle_gamma   90.00
#
_symmetry.space_group_name_H-M   'P 1'
#
loop_
_entity.id
_entity.type
_entity.pdbx_description
1 polymer ?
#
loop_
_entity_poly.entity_id
_entity_poly.type
_entity_poly.pdbx_seq_one_letter_code
_entity_poly.pdbx_strand_id
1 'polypeptide(L)'
;MKKILSAILLLSLLISCGQKKGSTQTVTNIDTIRIKKDLLKITKTQNSRNYKNIKTLNSIASYIKVELAKVCDSTTYQEYKVENETYKMSLALLAQNIKND
;
A
#
# COMPACT_ATOMS: atom_id res chain seq x y z
N MET A 1 54.15 4.75 -29.58
CA MET A 1 52.93 5.59 -29.39
C MET A 1 51.64 4.77 -29.33
N LYS A 2 51.33 3.90 -30.31
CA LYS A 2 50.11 3.05 -30.29
C LYS A 2 49.97 2.11 -29.07
N LYS A 3 51.09 1.55 -28.56
CA LYS A 3 51.10 0.68 -27.37
C LYS A 3 50.84 1.43 -26.05
N ILE A 4 51.27 2.70 -25.96
CA ILE A 4 51.02 3.57 -24.80
C ILE A 4 49.57 4.05 -24.80
N LEU A 5 49.02 4.37 -25.99
CA LEU A 5 47.62 4.72 -26.15
C LEU A 5 46.68 3.56 -25.79
N SER A 6 47.07 2.32 -26.13
CA SER A 6 46.33 1.10 -25.76
C SER A 6 46.36 0.80 -24.25
N ALA A 7 47.46 1.15 -23.56
CA ALA A 7 47.57 0.95 -22.11
C ALA A 7 46.72 1.94 -21.31
N ILE A 8 46.57 3.18 -21.82
CA ILE A 8 45.72 4.21 -21.20
C ILE A 8 44.23 3.85 -21.33
N LEU A 9 43.83 3.26 -22.47
CA LEU A 9 42.45 2.82 -22.70
C LEU A 9 42.02 1.66 -21.76
N LEU A 10 42.96 0.77 -21.41
CA LEU A 10 42.71 -0.34 -20.48
C LEU A 10 42.61 0.13 -19.02
N LEU A 11 43.30 1.21 -18.64
CA LEU A 11 43.28 1.74 -17.28
C LEU A 11 41.96 2.48 -16.96
N SER A 12 41.31 3.07 -17.97
CA SER A 12 40.01 3.73 -17.81
C SER A 12 38.83 2.76 -17.57
N LEU A 13 38.97 1.47 -17.88
CA LEU A 13 37.92 0.46 -17.67
C LEU A 13 37.83 -0.06 -16.22
N LEU A 14 38.83 0.19 -15.38
CA LEU A 14 38.85 -0.29 -13.99
C LEU A 14 38.25 0.70 -12.97
N ILE A 15 37.82 1.89 -13.42
CA ILE A 15 37.16 2.90 -12.58
C ILE A 15 35.63 2.87 -12.80
N SER A 16 35.06 1.68 -12.98
CA SER A 16 33.63 1.48 -12.69
C SER A 16 33.47 1.40 -11.18
N CYS A 17 33.41 2.58 -10.57
CA CYS A 17 33.12 2.81 -9.16
C CYS A 17 31.97 1.90 -8.70
N GLY A 18 32.23 1.07 -7.69
CA GLY A 18 31.21 0.27 -7.03
C GLY A 18 30.15 1.19 -6.44
N GLN A 19 29.01 1.30 -7.13
CA GLN A 19 27.82 1.90 -6.57
C GLN A 19 27.35 0.99 -5.43
N LYS A 20 27.72 1.32 -4.19
CA LYS A 20 26.95 0.88 -3.04
C LYS A 20 25.55 1.43 -3.26
N LYS A 21 24.60 0.57 -3.63
CA LYS A 21 23.18 0.88 -3.51
C LYS A 21 22.96 1.17 -2.03
N GLY A 22 23.05 2.44 -1.66
CA GLY A 22 22.54 2.90 -0.38
C GLY A 22 21.07 2.55 -0.41
N SER A 23 20.70 1.47 0.27
CA SER A 23 19.31 1.23 0.61
C SER A 23 18.90 2.45 1.41
N THR A 24 18.17 3.37 0.78
CA THR A 24 17.47 4.40 1.49
C THR A 24 16.45 3.64 2.34
N GLN A 25 16.85 3.30 3.56
CA GLN A 25 15.93 2.80 4.56
C GLN A 25 14.99 3.96 4.83
N THR A 26 13.86 3.99 4.10
CA THR A 26 12.72 4.80 4.50
C THR A 26 12.36 4.31 5.89
N VAL A 27 12.70 5.11 6.90
CA VAL A 27 12.22 4.87 8.26
C VAL A 27 10.71 5.08 8.20
N THR A 28 9.97 4.01 7.94
CA THR A 28 8.52 3.99 8.08
C THR A 28 8.22 4.14 9.56
N ASN A 29 7.80 5.34 9.96
CA ASN A 29 7.23 5.55 11.28
C ASN A 29 5.85 4.86 11.31
N ILE A 30 5.83 3.63 11.82
CA ILE A 30 4.62 2.81 11.91
C ILE A 30 3.92 3.12 13.24
N ASP A 31 2.73 3.72 13.17
CA ASP A 31 1.88 3.96 14.33
C ASP A 31 1.22 2.66 14.81
N THR A 32 1.88 1.96 15.73
CA THR A 32 1.40 0.70 16.30
C THR A 32 0.16 0.87 17.18
N ILE A 33 -0.04 2.05 17.76
CA ILE A 33 -1.22 2.39 18.57
C ILE A 33 -2.45 2.44 17.67
N ARG A 34 -2.33 3.11 16.51
CA ARG A 34 -3.38 3.14 15.49
C ARG A 34 -3.70 1.75 14.97
N ILE A 35 -2.68 0.94 14.62
CA ILE A 35 -2.89 -0.43 14.14
C ILE A 35 -3.68 -1.26 15.16
N LYS A 36 -3.31 -1.19 16.44
CA LYS A 36 -4.01 -1.91 17.50
C LYS A 36 -5.47 -1.45 17.63
N LYS A 37 -5.71 -0.14 17.57
CA LYS A 37 -7.06 0.44 17.61
C LYS A 37 -7.92 -0.05 16.43
N ASP A 38 -7.38 -0.03 15.22
CA ASP A 38 -8.08 -0.50 14.01
C ASP A 38 -8.38 -2.00 14.09
N LEU A 39 -7.41 -2.80 14.53
CA LEU A 39 -7.58 -4.24 14.71
C LEU A 39 -8.69 -4.55 15.72
N LEU A 40 -8.70 -3.87 16.87
CA LEU A 40 -9.76 -4.04 17.87
C LEU A 40 -11.11 -3.63 17.31
N LYS A 41 -11.20 -2.52 16.58
CA LYS A 41 -12.46 -2.06 15.98
C LYS A 41 -13.01 -3.06 14.95
N ILE A 42 -12.14 -3.69 14.16
CA ILE A 42 -12.50 -4.66 13.13
C ILE A 42 -12.89 -6.03 13.71
N THR A 43 -12.24 -6.45 14.81
CA THR A 43 -12.35 -7.83 15.32
C THR A 43 -13.16 -7.98 16.60
N LYS A 44 -13.24 -6.96 17.45
CA LYS A 44 -14.00 -6.96 18.71
C LYS A 44 -15.42 -6.41 18.50
N THR A 45 -16.14 -7.04 17.57
CA THR A 45 -17.55 -6.75 17.30
C THR A 45 -18.46 -7.66 18.13
N GLN A 46 -19.69 -7.22 18.39
CA GLN A 46 -20.68 -8.02 19.15
C GLN A 46 -20.98 -9.37 18.48
N ASN A 47 -21.09 -9.39 17.15
CA ASN A 47 -21.32 -10.59 16.34
C ASN A 47 -20.14 -10.81 15.39
N SER A 48 -20.00 -12.02 14.84
CA SER A 48 -18.94 -12.31 13.86
C SER A 48 -19.15 -11.56 12.55
N ARG A 49 -18.06 -11.13 11.90
CA ARG A 49 -18.07 -10.39 10.63
C ARG A 49 -18.18 -11.34 9.43
N ASN A 50 -19.35 -11.92 9.21
CA ASN A 50 -19.59 -12.87 8.11
C ASN A 50 -20.99 -12.72 7.48
N TYR A 51 -21.30 -13.57 6.50
CA TYR A 51 -22.53 -13.47 5.71
C TYR A 51 -23.81 -13.71 6.50
N LYS A 52 -23.74 -14.33 7.69
CA LYS A 52 -24.90 -14.52 8.58
C LYS A 52 -25.19 -13.27 9.42
N ASN A 53 -24.25 -12.32 9.49
CA ASN A 53 -24.27 -11.15 10.36
C ASN A 53 -24.06 -9.86 9.56
N ILE A 54 -24.90 -9.64 8.54
CA ILE A 54 -24.71 -8.63 7.49
C ILE A 54 -24.62 -7.21 8.06
N LYS A 55 -25.39 -6.89 9.11
CA LYS A 55 -25.30 -5.60 9.80
C LYS A 55 -23.87 -5.35 10.32
N THR A 56 -23.26 -6.34 10.97
CA THR A 56 -21.88 -6.24 11.47
C THR A 56 -20.90 -6.13 10.32
N LEU A 57 -21.03 -7.01 9.31
CA LEU A 57 -20.19 -7.01 8.12
C LEU A 57 -20.17 -5.64 7.43
N ASN A 58 -21.34 -5.08 7.13
CA ASN A 58 -21.47 -3.79 6.46
C ASN A 58 -21.04 -2.62 7.36
N SER A 59 -21.24 -2.70 8.68
CA SER A 59 -20.75 -1.67 9.60
C SER A 59 -19.21 -1.58 9.61
N ILE A 60 -18.52 -2.72 9.54
CA ILE A 60 -17.06 -2.76 9.46
C ILE A 60 -16.56 -2.32 8.08
N ALA A 61 -17.27 -2.65 7.00
CA ALA A 61 -16.97 -2.10 5.69
C ALA A 61 -17.04 -0.56 5.70
N SER A 62 -18.09 0.02 6.31
CA SER A 62 -18.19 1.48 6.50
C SER A 62 -17.04 2.07 7.29
N TYR A 63 -16.65 1.44 8.40
CA TYR A 63 -15.48 1.88 9.17
C TYR A 63 -14.22 1.94 8.29
N ILE A 64 -13.92 0.85 7.57
CA ILE A 64 -12.73 0.76 6.70
C ILE A 64 -12.78 1.81 5.59
N LYS A 65 -13.94 2.04 4.97
CA LYS A 65 -14.10 3.07 3.93
C LYS A 65 -13.78 4.46 4.48
N VAL A 66 -14.28 4.79 5.67
CA VAL A 66 -14.02 6.07 6.34
C VAL A 66 -12.54 6.24 6.67
N GLU A 67 -11.86 5.20 7.16
CA GLU A 67 -10.41 5.27 7.43
C GLU A 67 -9.58 5.41 6.16
N LEU A 68 -9.95 4.70 5.07
CA LEU A 68 -9.28 4.82 3.78
C LEU A 68 -9.48 6.20 3.14
N ALA A 69 -10.66 6.80 3.31
CA ALA A 69 -10.94 8.14 2.76
C ALA A 69 -10.06 9.25 3.35
N LYS A 70 -9.36 8.99 4.46
CA LYS A 70 -8.40 9.94 5.06
C LYS A 70 -7.04 9.94 4.35
N VAL A 71 -6.73 8.89 3.61
CA VAL A 71 -5.39 8.65 3.04
C VAL A 71 -5.42 8.31 1.54
N CYS A 72 -6.61 8.14 0.96
CA CYS A 72 -6.81 7.85 -0.45
C CYS A 72 -7.64 8.94 -1.12
N ASP A 73 -7.37 9.20 -2.39
CA ASP A 73 -8.09 10.22 -3.17
C ASP A 73 -9.56 9.87 -3.38
N SER A 74 -9.86 8.59 -3.54
CA SER A 74 -11.24 8.12 -3.61
C SER A 74 -11.44 6.76 -2.95
N THR A 75 -12.65 6.59 -2.43
CA THR A 75 -13.10 5.32 -1.85
C THR A 75 -14.52 5.03 -2.30
N THR A 76 -14.81 3.76 -2.58
CA THR A 76 -16.13 3.31 -3.00
C THR A 76 -16.48 2.00 -2.32
N TYR A 77 -17.75 1.61 -2.40
CA TYR A 77 -18.14 0.23 -2.12
C TYR A 77 -18.21 -0.55 -3.41
N GLN A 78 -17.72 -1.78 -3.36
CA GLN A 78 -18.18 -2.82 -4.26
C GLN A 78 -19.32 -3.55 -3.58
N GLU A 79 -20.51 -3.45 -4.18
CA GLU A 79 -21.71 -4.10 -3.67
C GLU A 79 -21.93 -5.43 -4.38
N TYR A 80 -22.25 -6.46 -3.60
CA TYR A 80 -22.62 -7.77 -4.12
C TYR A 80 -24.00 -8.13 -3.59
N LYS A 81 -24.89 -8.58 -4.48
CA LYS A 81 -26.18 -9.15 -4.09
C LYS A 81 -26.07 -10.66 -4.09
N VAL A 82 -26.39 -11.29 -2.96
CA VAL A 82 -26.56 -12.73 -2.86
C VAL A 82 -27.95 -12.96 -2.31
N GLU A 83 -28.81 -13.59 -3.10
CA GLU A 83 -30.25 -13.71 -2.81
C GLU A 83 -30.89 -12.33 -2.55
N ASN A 84 -31.49 -12.13 -1.38
CA ASN A 84 -32.17 -10.90 -0.98
C ASN A 84 -31.28 -9.94 -0.19
N GLU A 85 -29.99 -10.26 -0.04
CA GLU A 85 -29.07 -9.56 0.84
C GLU A 85 -27.98 -8.81 0.06
N THR A 86 -27.60 -7.62 0.56
CA THR A 86 -26.54 -6.79 -0.06
C THR A 86 -25.31 -6.71 0.85
N TYR A 87 -24.19 -7.16 0.31
CA TYR A 87 -22.87 -7.20 0.93
C TYR A 87 -22.02 -6.05 0.39
N LYS A 88 -21.25 -5.40 1.28
CA LYS A 88 -20.36 -4.30 0.88
C LYS A 88 -18.90 -4.64 1.18
N MET A 89 -18.06 -4.50 0.17
CA MET A 89 -16.60 -4.50 0.31
C MET A 89 -16.07 -3.09 0.05
N SER A 90 -15.14 -2.62 0.87
CA SER A 90 -14.56 -1.29 0.73
C SER A 90 -13.37 -1.33 -0.21
N LEU A 91 -13.44 -0.54 -1.29
CA LEU A 91 -12.35 -0.35 -2.24
C LEU A 91 -11.79 1.07 -2.08
N ALA A 92 -10.47 1.20 -2.24
CA ALA A 92 -9.79 2.48 -2.26
C ALA A 92 -8.89 2.58 -3.49
N LEU A 93 -8.88 3.76 -4.09
CA LEU A 93 -8.01 4.10 -5.20
C LEU A 93 -7.06 5.20 -4.74
N LEU A 94 -5.76 4.97 -4.94
CA LEU A 94 -4.73 5.98 -4.83
C LEU A 94 -4.50 6.53 -6.25
N ALA A 95 -4.73 7.82 -6.46
CA ALA A 95 -4.29 8.48 -7.66
C ALA A 95 -2.76 8.53 -7.59
N GLN A 96 -2.08 7.75 -8.43
CA GLN A 96 -0.69 8.04 -8.71
C GLN A 96 -0.69 9.35 -9.49
N ASN A 97 -0.10 10.40 -8.92
CA ASN A 97 0.29 11.57 -9.70
C ASN A 97 1.28 11.08 -10.76
N ILE A 98 0.75 10.70 -11.94
CA ILE A 98 1.54 10.57 -13.15
C ILE A 98 1.94 12.01 -13.49
N LYS A 99 3.07 12.44 -12.95
CA LYS A 99 3.79 13.58 -13.53
C LYS A 99 4.18 13.11 -14.92
N ASN A 100 3.42 13.57 -15.91
CA ASN A 100 3.90 13.57 -17.28
C ASN A 100 4.96 14.68 -17.34
N ASP A 101 6.20 14.29 -17.07
CA ASP A 101 7.39 15.09 -17.37
C ASP A 101 7.60 15.17 -18.90
#